data_AF-A0A7X9Q4D9-F1
#
_entry.id   AF-A0A7X9Q4D9-F1
#
_cell.length_a   1.000
_cell.length_b   1.000
_cell.length_c   1.000
_cell.angle_alpha   90.00
_cell.angle_beta   90.00
_cell.angle_gamma   90.00
#
_symmetry.space_group_name_H-M   'P 1'
#
loop_
_entity.id
_entity.type
_entity.pdbx_description
1 polymer ?
#
loop_
_entity_poly.entity_id
_entity_poly.type
_entity_poly.pdbx_seq_one_letter_code
_entity_poly.pdbx_strand_id
1 'polypeptide(L)'
;PDVWEINFINSQALERLNYPTQKPESLLERIIKASSNEGDLIADFFCGSGTTAAVAEKLGRKWITTDLGRFSVHTARKRLIGVQREMQASGKDFRAFELLNLGKYERQFFMDDLTNGKRKAKEDLYVELILEAYKAKRIEGHNTLHGSKAGRFVHVGPLDVPVTQSRLVDIFEECRQNLYTQVDVLGFEFEMGLTPQFIQELKEKGVSITLKYIPKDVFDKRAVEKGQVKFFDVAYLNTKEKIKGKSITIELTDFVTHNTQDDIEELQQSMRAGSKVVIEGGQIIKVEKDKNGIITKTILTNNWHDWIDYWAIDFNYKDKQEIIKVKNDKGETEEKWTGNYLFENEWQSFRTKKNPTLEFTSIAHEYKKPGKYKVMVKVVDILGIDTSKIIEIKI
;
A
#
# COMPACT_ATOMS: atom_id res chain seq x y z
N PRO A 1 37.57 20.88 6.41
CA PRO A 1 37.04 22.16 5.91
C PRO A 1 35.52 22.11 5.85
N ASP A 2 34.88 23.23 6.13
CA ASP A 2 33.43 23.50 6.11
C ASP A 2 32.93 23.98 4.74
N VAL A 3 33.82 24.24 3.79
CA VAL A 3 33.53 24.48 2.37
C VAL A 3 33.88 23.23 1.56
N TRP A 4 32.90 22.69 0.81
CA TRP A 4 33.05 21.46 0.02
C TRP A 4 32.80 21.70 -1.46
N GLU A 5 33.77 21.33 -2.30
CA GLU A 5 33.62 21.34 -3.75
C GLU A 5 33.06 19.99 -4.21
N ILE A 6 31.74 19.94 -4.41
CA ILE A 6 31.03 18.75 -4.87
C ILE A 6 30.17 19.14 -6.06
N ASN A 7 30.37 18.47 -7.19
CA ASN A 7 29.64 18.74 -8.42
C ASN A 7 28.17 18.35 -8.31
N PHE A 8 27.31 19.15 -8.94
CA PHE A 8 25.91 18.79 -9.15
C PHE A 8 25.77 17.59 -10.11
N ILE A 9 24.60 16.95 -10.04
CA ILE A 9 24.28 15.81 -10.91
C ILE A 9 24.06 16.30 -12.34
N ASN A 10 24.97 15.94 -13.24
CA ASN A 10 24.85 16.25 -14.66
C ASN A 10 23.84 15.32 -15.38
N SER A 11 23.59 15.55 -16.67
CA SER A 11 22.62 14.79 -17.47
C SER A 11 23.02 13.35 -17.77
N GLN A 12 24.32 13.03 -17.73
CA GLN A 12 24.89 11.72 -18.04
C GLN A 12 25.25 10.90 -16.79
N ALA A 13 25.01 11.44 -15.59
CA ALA A 13 25.39 10.78 -14.35
C ALA A 13 24.64 9.46 -14.17
N LEU A 14 25.34 8.39 -13.80
CA LEU A 14 24.75 7.07 -13.59
C LEU A 14 23.70 7.07 -12.46
N GLU A 15 23.91 7.88 -11.42
CA GLU A 15 22.96 8.00 -10.32
C GLU A 15 21.69 8.78 -10.68
N ARG A 16 21.61 9.43 -11.85
CA ARG A 16 20.52 10.36 -12.20
C ARG A 16 19.19 9.64 -12.38
N LEU A 17 18.21 9.95 -11.52
CA LEU A 17 16.85 9.43 -11.59
C LEU A 17 15.86 10.34 -12.34
N ASN A 18 16.30 11.54 -12.75
CA ASN A 18 15.47 12.63 -13.25
C ASN A 18 14.49 13.19 -12.19
N TYR A 19 14.84 13.05 -10.91
CA TYR A 19 14.15 13.75 -9.83
C TYR A 19 14.70 15.19 -9.76
N PRO A 20 13.86 16.24 -9.81
CA PRO A 20 14.31 17.62 -10.05
C PRO A 20 15.39 18.14 -9.08
N THR A 21 15.30 17.75 -7.81
CA THR A 21 16.15 18.27 -6.73
C THR A 21 17.08 17.20 -6.14
N GLN A 22 17.36 16.13 -6.89
CA GLN A 22 18.22 15.03 -6.47
C GLN A 22 19.59 15.54 -6.01
N LYS A 23 20.02 15.11 -4.81
CA LYS A 23 21.36 15.39 -4.28
C LYS A 23 22.35 14.31 -4.71
N PRO A 24 23.62 14.68 -5.00
CA PRO A 24 24.65 13.73 -5.43
C PRO A 24 25.04 12.77 -4.30
N GLU A 25 25.31 11.51 -4.62
CA GLU A 25 25.67 10.51 -3.61
C GLU A 25 26.93 10.89 -2.82
N SER A 26 27.93 11.50 -3.47
CA SER A 26 29.20 11.91 -2.85
C SER A 26 29.02 12.92 -1.70
N LEU A 27 28.00 13.78 -1.77
CA LEU A 27 27.65 14.69 -0.69
C LEU A 27 27.15 13.92 0.53
N LEU A 28 26.19 13.03 0.32
CA LEU A 28 25.58 12.26 1.41
C LEU A 28 26.57 11.26 2.00
N GLU A 29 27.46 10.69 1.18
CA GLU A 29 28.49 9.76 1.62
C GLU A 29 29.44 10.43 2.62
N ARG A 30 29.87 11.66 2.31
CA ARG A 30 30.70 12.45 3.20
C ARG A 30 30.00 12.76 4.51
N ILE A 31 28.75 13.19 4.46
CA ILE A 31 27.96 13.53 5.65
C ILE A 31 27.77 12.30 6.54
N ILE A 32 27.35 11.16 5.96
CA ILE A 32 27.08 9.95 6.72
C ILE A 32 28.37 9.40 7.35
N LYS A 33 29.47 9.31 6.59
CA LYS A 33 30.76 8.84 7.13
C LYS A 33 31.30 9.72 8.26
N ALA A 34 31.03 11.02 8.22
CA ALA A 34 31.50 11.95 9.24
C ALA A 34 30.66 11.91 10.53
N SER A 35 29.39 11.46 10.44
CA SER A 35 28.40 11.63 11.51
C SER A 35 27.82 10.32 12.03
N SER A 36 28.21 9.15 11.50
CA SER A 36 27.72 7.85 11.97
C SER A 36 28.71 6.71 11.77
N ASN A 37 28.53 5.66 12.57
CA ASN A 37 29.22 4.38 12.44
C ASN A 37 28.41 3.39 11.60
N GLU A 38 29.05 2.30 11.19
CA GLU A 38 28.36 1.20 10.53
C GLU A 38 27.32 0.58 11.47
N GLY A 39 26.15 0.21 10.93
CA GLY A 39 25.04 -0.32 11.72
C GLY A 39 24.14 0.73 12.40
N ASP A 40 24.57 2.00 12.48
CA ASP A 40 23.74 3.09 13.00
C ASP A 40 22.50 3.35 12.13
N LEU A 41 21.47 3.95 12.73
CA LEU A 41 20.24 4.35 12.04
C LEU A 41 20.35 5.78 11.51
N ILE A 42 20.14 5.95 10.21
CA ILE A 42 20.05 7.25 9.53
C ILE A 42 18.58 7.59 9.28
N ALA A 43 18.16 8.81 9.60
CA ALA A 43 16.81 9.28 9.35
C ALA A 43 16.79 10.45 8.35
N ASP A 44 15.90 10.39 7.36
CA ASP A 44 15.66 11.48 6.41
C ASP A 44 14.16 11.63 6.11
N PHE A 45 13.55 12.68 6.66
CA PHE A 45 12.12 12.92 6.54
C PHE A 45 11.70 13.74 5.31
N PHE A 46 12.66 14.04 4.43
CA PHE A 46 12.45 14.74 3.15
C PHE A 46 13.22 14.03 2.04
N CYS A 47 13.00 12.72 1.94
CA CYS A 47 13.93 11.85 1.25
C CYS A 47 14.01 12.10 -0.26
N GLY A 48 12.98 12.69 -0.86
CA GLY A 48 12.94 13.06 -2.27
C GLY A 48 13.27 11.87 -3.17
N SER A 49 14.45 11.91 -3.80
CA SER A 49 14.99 10.84 -4.65
C SER A 49 15.57 9.64 -3.89
N GLY A 50 15.51 9.61 -2.56
CA GLY A 50 16.06 8.55 -1.71
C GLY A 50 17.58 8.48 -1.68
N THR A 51 18.30 9.59 -1.95
CA THR A 51 19.78 9.57 -1.98
C THR A 51 20.35 9.17 -0.61
N THR A 52 19.81 9.72 0.48
CA THR A 52 20.29 9.43 1.84
C THR A 52 20.17 7.96 2.19
N ALA A 53 19.01 7.34 1.93
CA ALA A 53 18.78 5.92 2.16
C ALA A 53 19.71 5.04 1.31
N ALA A 54 19.84 5.36 0.01
CA ALA A 54 20.71 4.61 -0.90
C ALA A 54 22.18 4.62 -0.45
N VAL A 55 22.68 5.77 -0.01
CA VAL A 55 24.06 5.88 0.47
C VAL A 55 24.21 5.21 1.85
N ALA A 56 23.23 5.37 2.75
CA ALA A 56 23.25 4.70 4.05
C ALA A 56 23.32 3.17 3.90
N GLU A 57 22.50 2.59 3.01
CA GLU A 57 22.50 1.15 2.70
C GLU A 57 23.87 0.70 2.16
N LYS A 58 24.43 1.40 1.17
CA LYS A 58 25.76 1.10 0.59
C LYS A 58 26.88 1.16 1.62
N LEU A 59 26.73 2.00 2.64
CA LEU A 59 27.67 2.15 3.75
C LEU A 59 27.38 1.20 4.92
N GLY A 60 26.41 0.29 4.83
CA GLY A 60 26.11 -0.68 5.90
C GLY A 60 25.33 -0.10 7.09
N ARG A 61 24.74 1.10 6.96
CA ARG A 61 23.87 1.70 7.97
C ARG A 61 22.42 1.24 7.79
N LYS A 62 21.63 1.31 8.86
CA LYS A 62 20.16 1.21 8.78
C LYS A 62 19.62 2.58 8.36
N TRP A 63 18.43 2.61 7.80
CA TRP A 63 17.80 3.88 7.44
C TRP A 63 16.29 3.85 7.66
N ILE A 64 15.72 5.02 7.94
CA ILE A 64 14.29 5.30 7.90
C ILE A 64 14.11 6.59 7.12
N THR A 65 13.28 6.56 6.09
CA THR A 65 13.06 7.76 5.28
C THR A 65 11.59 7.95 4.95
N THR A 66 11.16 9.20 4.94
CA THR A 66 9.78 9.58 4.62
C THR A 66 9.75 10.72 3.62
N ASP A 67 8.65 10.83 2.89
CA ASP A 67 8.34 11.99 2.05
C ASP A 67 6.82 12.06 1.90
N LEU A 68 6.28 13.28 1.84
CA LEU A 68 4.85 13.49 1.59
C LEU A 68 4.49 13.23 0.12
N GLY A 69 5.45 13.40 -0.78
CA GLY A 69 5.27 13.22 -2.21
C GLY A 69 5.25 11.75 -2.60
N ARG A 70 4.12 11.25 -3.09
CA ARG A 70 4.00 9.90 -3.67
C ARG A 70 5.08 9.62 -4.73
N PHE A 71 5.39 10.61 -5.57
CA PHE A 71 6.46 10.49 -6.57
C PHE A 71 7.85 10.35 -5.96
N SER A 72 8.13 11.05 -4.84
CA SER A 72 9.38 10.93 -4.09
C SER A 72 9.52 9.52 -3.54
N VAL A 73 8.50 9.05 -2.83
CA VAL A 73 8.45 7.70 -2.25
C VAL A 73 8.66 6.62 -3.32
N HIS A 74 7.97 6.74 -4.46
CA HIS A 74 8.12 5.80 -5.58
C HIS A 74 9.54 5.82 -6.18
N THR A 75 10.11 7.01 -6.34
CA THR A 75 11.46 7.20 -6.87
C THR A 75 12.50 6.60 -5.93
N ALA A 76 12.38 6.88 -4.63
CA ALA A 76 13.24 6.34 -3.57
C ALA A 76 13.15 4.81 -3.51
N ARG A 77 11.93 4.24 -3.56
CA ARG A 77 11.72 2.78 -3.58
C ARG A 77 12.46 2.13 -4.75
N LYS A 78 12.26 2.63 -5.97
CA LYS A 78 12.92 2.10 -7.17
C LYS A 78 14.43 2.16 -7.06
N ARG A 79 14.97 3.25 -6.51
CA ARG A 79 16.41 3.40 -6.26
C ARG A 79 16.93 2.35 -5.29
N LEU A 80 16.26 2.16 -4.16
CA LEU A 80 16.70 1.25 -3.09
C LEU A 80 16.69 -0.21 -3.53
N ILE A 81 15.69 -0.63 -4.30
CA ILE A 81 15.67 -1.96 -4.94
C ILE A 81 16.90 -2.14 -5.84
N GLY A 82 17.26 -1.11 -6.61
CA GLY A 82 18.47 -1.12 -7.44
C GLY A 82 19.75 -1.32 -6.61
N VAL A 83 19.88 -0.57 -5.52
CA VAL A 83 21.03 -0.67 -4.60
C VAL A 83 21.15 -2.07 -4.00
N GLN A 84 20.07 -2.64 -3.48
CA GLN A 84 20.08 -3.99 -2.90
C GLN A 84 20.55 -5.05 -3.91
N ARG A 85 20.13 -4.92 -5.17
CA ARG A 85 20.57 -5.83 -6.25
C ARG A 85 22.04 -5.69 -6.59
N GLU A 86 22.55 -4.46 -6.64
CA GLU A 86 23.98 -4.21 -6.83
C GLU A 86 24.80 -4.84 -5.68
N MET A 87 24.30 -4.72 -4.45
CA MET A 87 24.91 -5.34 -3.28
C MET A 87 24.86 -6.87 -3.35
N GLN A 88 23.70 -7.45 -3.67
CA GLN A 88 23.53 -8.88 -3.85
C GLN A 88 24.46 -9.44 -4.94
N ALA A 89 24.51 -8.79 -6.11
CA ALA A 89 25.37 -9.20 -7.22
C ALA A 89 26.87 -9.08 -6.89
N SER A 90 27.24 -8.20 -5.97
CA SER A 90 28.61 -8.06 -5.47
C SER A 90 28.92 -8.90 -4.23
N GLY A 91 28.00 -9.79 -3.81
CA GLY A 91 28.17 -10.67 -2.65
C GLY A 91 28.18 -9.93 -1.32
N LYS A 92 27.62 -8.71 -1.27
CA LYS A 92 27.46 -7.92 -0.04
C LYS A 92 26.09 -8.18 0.58
N ASP A 93 26.06 -8.20 1.92
CA ASP A 93 24.82 -8.26 2.67
C ASP A 93 23.98 -7.00 2.44
N PHE A 94 22.67 -7.19 2.33
CA PHE A 94 21.68 -6.11 2.23
C PHE A 94 20.51 -6.42 3.18
N ARG A 95 19.74 -5.40 3.55
CA ARG A 95 18.59 -5.55 4.45
C ARG A 95 17.31 -5.33 3.69
N ALA A 96 16.32 -6.22 3.85
CA ALA A 96 14.96 -5.97 3.37
C ALA A 96 14.43 -4.66 3.98
N PHE A 97 13.67 -3.90 3.19
CA PHE A 97 13.03 -2.67 3.65
C PHE A 97 11.53 -2.74 3.42
N GLU A 98 10.80 -2.01 4.25
CA GLU A 98 9.36 -1.88 4.16
C GLU A 98 8.96 -0.51 3.64
N LEU A 99 7.87 -0.46 2.88
CA LEU A 99 7.25 0.77 2.46
C LEU A 99 6.00 1.01 3.30
N LEU A 100 6.03 2.07 4.11
CA LEU A 100 4.93 2.47 4.97
C LEU A 100 4.29 3.75 4.44
N ASN A 101 3.02 3.66 4.02
CA ASN A 101 2.19 4.80 3.67
C ASN A 101 1.32 5.22 4.86
N LEU A 102 1.56 6.40 5.42
CA LEU A 102 0.62 7.03 6.35
C LEU A 102 -0.59 7.54 5.57
N GLY A 103 -1.80 7.18 5.99
CA GLY A 103 -3.00 7.69 5.34
C GLY A 103 -3.22 9.18 5.60
N LYS A 104 -4.15 9.77 4.83
CA LYS A 104 -4.34 11.24 4.79
C LYS A 104 -5.03 11.72 6.07
N TYR A 105 -4.32 12.46 6.91
CA TYR A 105 -4.88 13.19 8.03
C TYR A 105 -5.76 14.36 7.57
N GLU A 106 -7.03 14.09 7.27
CA GLU A 106 -8.03 15.14 6.98
C GLU A 106 -9.09 15.19 8.09
N ARG A 107 -8.58 15.19 9.33
CA ARG A 107 -9.35 15.14 10.57
C ARG A 107 -9.85 16.48 11.09
N GLN A 108 -9.32 17.59 10.59
CA GLN A 108 -9.56 18.88 11.23
C GLN A 108 -11.02 19.35 11.12
N PHE A 109 -11.74 18.95 10.07
CA PHE A 109 -13.11 19.40 9.83
C PHE A 109 -14.17 18.76 10.77
N PHE A 110 -13.89 17.55 11.31
CA PHE A 110 -14.80 16.87 12.25
C PHE A 110 -14.29 16.86 13.69
N MET A 111 -12.98 17.06 13.92
CA MET A 111 -12.36 16.89 15.25
C MET A 111 -12.19 18.16 16.08
N ASP A 112 -12.31 19.36 15.52
CA ASP A 112 -12.12 20.62 16.26
C ASP A 112 -13.14 20.82 17.41
N ASP A 113 -14.16 19.96 17.53
CA ASP A 113 -15.24 20.09 18.49
C ASP A 113 -15.43 18.83 19.37
N LEU A 114 -14.39 18.02 19.53
CA LEU A 114 -14.38 16.78 20.35
C LEU A 114 -13.97 16.98 21.82
N THR A 115 -13.65 18.22 22.23
CA THR A 115 -13.26 18.54 23.62
C THR A 115 -14.45 18.71 24.57
N ASN A 116 -15.71 18.73 24.08
CA ASN A 116 -16.90 18.97 24.91
C ASN A 116 -18.01 17.89 24.75
N GLY A 117 -17.88 16.78 25.48
CA GLY A 117 -19.02 16.09 26.11
C GLY A 117 -20.08 15.32 25.29
N LYS A 118 -19.99 15.19 23.96
CA LYS A 118 -21.00 14.44 23.15
C LYS A 118 -20.41 13.46 22.11
N ARG A 119 -19.57 12.52 22.57
CA ARG A 119 -18.88 11.56 21.69
C ARG A 119 -19.83 10.59 20.96
N LYS A 120 -20.73 9.91 21.70
CA LYS A 120 -21.61 8.87 21.13
C LYS A 120 -22.62 9.38 20.10
N ALA A 121 -23.27 10.51 20.36
CA ALA A 121 -24.23 11.10 19.41
C ALA A 121 -23.58 11.56 18.10
N LYS A 122 -22.30 11.99 18.15
CA LYS A 122 -21.54 12.34 16.95
C LYS A 122 -21.06 11.10 16.18
N GLU A 123 -20.70 10.02 16.88
CA GLU A 123 -20.40 8.71 16.27
C GLU A 123 -21.63 8.15 15.52
N ASP A 124 -22.82 8.22 16.13
CA ASP A 124 -24.06 7.79 15.47
C ASP A 124 -24.37 8.60 14.21
N LEU A 125 -24.24 9.93 14.27
CA LEU A 125 -24.41 10.81 13.12
C LEU A 125 -23.41 10.51 11.99
N TYR A 126 -22.15 10.23 12.35
CA TYR A 126 -21.13 9.82 11.40
C TYR A 126 -21.51 8.52 10.70
N VAL A 127 -21.90 7.50 11.47
CA VAL A 127 -22.29 6.20 10.91
C VAL A 127 -23.52 6.34 10.00
N GLU A 128 -24.52 7.14 10.40
CA GLU A 128 -25.69 7.45 9.57
C GLU A 128 -25.29 8.07 8.23
N LEU A 129 -24.42 9.08 8.24
CA LEU A 129 -23.92 9.74 7.04
C LEU A 129 -23.25 8.74 6.08
N ILE A 130 -22.39 7.87 6.61
CA ILE A 130 -21.69 6.87 5.77
C ILE A 130 -22.67 5.84 5.21
N LEU A 131 -23.64 5.38 6.01
CA LEU A 131 -24.64 4.42 5.55
C LEU A 131 -25.55 5.03 4.48
N GLU A 132 -25.96 6.29 4.63
CA GLU A 132 -26.74 7.02 3.63
C GLU A 132 -25.96 7.12 2.31
N ALA A 133 -24.71 7.57 2.36
CA ALA A 133 -23.85 7.65 1.18
C ALA A 133 -23.61 6.26 0.55
N TYR A 134 -23.50 5.22 1.37
CA TYR A 134 -23.36 3.84 0.89
C TYR A 134 -24.68 3.21 0.41
N LYS A 135 -25.83 3.89 0.60
CA LYS A 135 -27.18 3.38 0.32
C LYS A 135 -27.48 2.10 1.11
N ALA A 136 -27.06 2.07 2.36
CA ALA A 136 -27.32 0.99 3.32
C ALA A 136 -28.35 1.44 4.36
N LYS A 137 -29.16 0.49 4.85
CA LYS A 137 -30.14 0.74 5.90
C LYS A 137 -29.48 0.54 7.26
N ARG A 138 -29.62 1.50 8.18
CA ARG A 138 -29.20 1.36 9.59
C ARG A 138 -29.85 0.14 10.23
N ILE A 139 -29.08 -0.58 11.03
CA ILE A 139 -29.56 -1.67 11.90
C ILE A 139 -29.13 -1.39 13.34
N GLU A 140 -29.86 -2.00 14.28
CA GLU A 140 -29.59 -1.90 15.72
C GLU A 140 -29.39 -3.30 16.31
N GLY A 141 -28.99 -3.37 17.59
CA GLY A 141 -28.83 -4.63 18.32
C GLY A 141 -27.54 -5.40 18.01
N HIS A 142 -26.60 -4.77 17.31
CA HIS A 142 -25.31 -5.33 16.94
C HIS A 142 -24.17 -4.56 17.61
N ASN A 143 -23.06 -5.25 17.87
CA ASN A 143 -21.88 -4.66 18.53
C ASN A 143 -20.96 -3.99 17.51
N THR A 144 -20.75 -4.62 16.36
CA THR A 144 -19.87 -4.13 15.30
C THR A 144 -20.62 -3.82 14.02
N LEU A 145 -21.78 -4.42 13.75
CA LEU A 145 -22.52 -4.19 12.51
C LEU A 145 -23.40 -2.94 12.65
N HIS A 146 -23.37 -2.07 11.64
CA HIS A 146 -24.04 -0.77 11.67
C HIS A 146 -25.17 -0.66 10.65
N GLY A 147 -25.09 -1.39 9.54
CA GLY A 147 -26.14 -1.37 8.51
C GLY A 147 -26.28 -2.67 7.74
N SER A 148 -27.18 -2.64 6.76
CA SER A 148 -27.40 -3.73 5.80
C SER A 148 -27.69 -3.19 4.41
N LYS A 149 -27.23 -3.90 3.38
CA LYS A 149 -27.41 -3.54 1.97
C LYS A 149 -27.49 -4.81 1.12
N ALA A 150 -28.61 -4.99 0.42
CA ALA A 150 -28.81 -6.09 -0.53
C ALA A 150 -28.42 -7.49 0.03
N GLY A 151 -28.82 -7.79 1.27
CA GLY A 151 -28.53 -9.07 1.92
C GLY A 151 -27.14 -9.19 2.54
N ARG A 152 -26.31 -8.13 2.49
CA ARG A 152 -25.00 -8.04 3.15
C ARG A 152 -25.10 -7.13 4.37
N PHE A 153 -24.39 -7.49 5.43
CA PHE A 153 -24.22 -6.59 6.57
C PHE A 153 -23.14 -5.55 6.28
N VAL A 154 -23.13 -4.45 7.03
CA VAL A 154 -22.22 -3.33 6.82
C VAL A 154 -21.61 -2.93 8.16
N HIS A 155 -20.30 -3.02 8.26
CA HIS A 155 -19.51 -2.35 9.30
C HIS A 155 -19.03 -1.00 8.76
N VAL A 156 -19.18 0.04 9.57
CA VAL A 156 -18.60 1.37 9.31
C VAL A 156 -17.44 1.55 10.28
N GLY A 157 -16.23 1.55 9.74
CA GLY A 157 -15.00 1.74 10.49
C GLY A 157 -14.91 3.13 11.12
N PRO A 158 -14.07 3.28 12.13
CA PRO A 158 -13.89 4.56 12.81
C PRO A 158 -13.28 5.63 11.89
N LEU A 159 -13.54 6.90 12.22
CA LEU A 159 -12.98 8.06 11.52
C LEU A 159 -11.51 8.31 11.91
N ASP A 160 -11.13 7.90 13.12
CA ASP A 160 -9.91 8.33 13.82
C ASP A 160 -8.78 7.29 13.84
N VAL A 161 -9.06 6.05 13.43
CA VAL A 161 -8.06 4.99 13.35
C VAL A 161 -8.35 4.08 12.15
N PRO A 162 -7.33 3.41 11.58
CA PRO A 162 -7.57 2.38 10.57
C PRO A 162 -8.40 1.22 11.12
N VAL A 163 -9.15 0.54 10.25
CA VAL A 163 -9.80 -0.73 10.58
C VAL A 163 -8.72 -1.81 10.72
N THR A 164 -8.61 -2.39 11.92
CA THR A 164 -7.57 -3.36 12.27
C THR A 164 -7.95 -4.80 11.96
N GLN A 165 -6.95 -5.68 11.94
CA GLN A 165 -7.15 -7.13 11.84
C GLN A 165 -7.99 -7.64 13.03
N SER A 166 -7.70 -7.16 14.24
CA SER A 166 -8.50 -7.48 15.43
C SER A 166 -9.96 -7.09 15.25
N ARG A 167 -10.23 -5.90 14.70
CA ARG A 167 -11.59 -5.45 14.41
C ARG A 167 -12.31 -6.36 13.43
N LEU A 168 -11.60 -6.84 12.40
CA LEU A 168 -12.18 -7.80 11.46
C LEU A 168 -12.46 -9.16 12.09
N VAL A 169 -11.65 -9.62 13.05
CA VAL A 169 -11.95 -10.82 13.84
C VAL A 169 -13.23 -10.61 14.66
N ASP A 170 -13.40 -9.46 15.31
CA ASP A 170 -14.61 -9.16 16.08
C ASP A 170 -15.87 -9.18 15.19
N ILE A 171 -15.78 -8.55 14.01
CA ILE A 171 -16.84 -8.56 13.00
C ILE A 171 -17.14 -10.00 12.53
N PHE A 172 -16.09 -10.77 12.24
CA PHE A 172 -16.21 -12.17 11.82
C PHE A 172 -16.94 -13.01 12.87
N GLU A 173 -16.55 -12.91 14.13
CA GLU A 173 -17.17 -13.68 15.21
C GLU A 173 -18.63 -13.27 15.43
N GLU A 174 -18.95 -11.97 15.38
CA GLU A 174 -20.35 -11.52 15.45
C GLU A 174 -21.17 -12.06 14.26
N CYS A 175 -20.64 -12.00 13.03
CA CYS A 175 -21.28 -12.60 11.87
C CYS A 175 -21.51 -14.10 12.05
N ARG A 176 -20.50 -14.84 12.51
CA ARG A 176 -20.59 -16.29 12.74
C ARG A 176 -21.64 -16.64 13.80
N GLN A 177 -21.68 -15.91 14.91
CA GLN A 177 -22.66 -16.11 15.99
C GLN A 177 -24.09 -15.90 15.51
N ASN A 178 -24.30 -14.92 14.63
CA ASN A 178 -25.63 -14.59 14.08
C ASN A 178 -25.94 -15.28 12.75
N LEU A 179 -25.09 -16.22 12.30
CA LEU A 179 -25.23 -16.96 11.04
C LEU A 179 -25.25 -16.06 9.77
N TYR A 180 -24.56 -14.93 9.83
CA TYR A 180 -24.38 -14.03 8.69
C TYR A 180 -23.15 -14.45 7.88
N THR A 181 -23.32 -14.61 6.58
CA THR A 181 -22.27 -15.15 5.70
C THR A 181 -21.55 -14.07 4.89
N GLN A 182 -22.01 -12.81 4.94
CA GLN A 182 -21.50 -11.73 4.10
C GLN A 182 -21.53 -10.38 4.81
N VAL A 183 -20.41 -9.66 4.78
CA VAL A 183 -20.28 -8.32 5.36
C VAL A 183 -19.37 -7.43 4.51
N ASP A 184 -19.80 -6.18 4.31
CA ASP A 184 -18.97 -5.11 3.79
C ASP A 184 -18.39 -4.31 4.95
N VAL A 185 -17.09 -4.08 4.94
CA VAL A 185 -16.38 -3.30 5.96
C VAL A 185 -15.88 -2.05 5.29
N LEU A 186 -16.48 -0.92 5.66
CA LEU A 186 -16.17 0.40 5.11
C LEU A 186 -15.13 1.05 6.01
N GLY A 187 -14.02 1.55 5.47
CA GLY A 187 -13.02 2.28 6.25
C GLY A 187 -12.38 3.39 5.43
N PHE A 188 -11.99 4.49 6.06
CA PHE A 188 -11.09 5.46 5.41
C PHE A 188 -9.70 4.87 5.24
N GLU A 189 -9.28 4.08 6.20
CA GLU A 189 -8.00 3.39 6.24
C GLU A 189 -8.18 1.98 6.79
N PHE A 190 -7.30 1.08 6.38
CA PHE A 190 -7.18 -0.29 6.90
C PHE A 190 -5.77 -0.47 7.45
N GLU A 191 -5.62 -1.31 8.47
CA GLU A 191 -4.33 -1.59 9.09
C GLU A 191 -3.32 -2.06 8.03
N MET A 192 -2.09 -1.56 8.18
CA MET A 192 -1.00 -1.88 7.27
C MET A 192 -0.68 -3.37 7.41
N GLY A 193 -0.60 -4.09 6.30
CA GLY A 193 -0.39 -5.54 6.35
C GLY A 193 -1.65 -6.36 6.61
N LEU A 194 -2.85 -5.75 6.58
CA LEU A 194 -4.11 -6.49 6.55
C LEU A 194 -4.21 -7.27 5.23
N THR A 195 -3.68 -8.49 5.25
CA THR A 195 -3.42 -9.23 4.02
C THR A 195 -4.71 -9.79 3.42
N PRO A 196 -4.82 -9.83 2.07
CA PRO A 196 -5.78 -10.68 1.36
C PRO A 196 -5.85 -12.13 1.86
N GLN A 197 -4.76 -12.69 2.42
CA GLN A 197 -4.78 -14.01 3.05
C GLN A 197 -5.72 -14.04 4.26
N PHE A 198 -5.61 -13.06 5.16
CA PHE A 198 -6.46 -13.00 6.33
C PHE A 198 -7.95 -12.93 5.94
N ILE A 199 -8.30 -12.10 4.95
CA ILE A 199 -9.68 -12.03 4.42
C ILE A 199 -10.13 -13.37 3.82
N GLN A 200 -9.26 -14.04 3.06
CA GLN A 200 -9.54 -15.34 2.46
C GLN A 200 -9.75 -16.42 3.53
N GLU A 201 -8.95 -16.44 4.60
CA GLU A 201 -9.12 -17.36 5.73
C GLU A 201 -10.49 -17.19 6.42
N LEU A 202 -10.95 -15.94 6.60
CA LEU A 202 -12.28 -15.66 7.16
C LEU A 202 -13.40 -16.16 6.23
N LYS A 203 -13.22 -16.01 4.91
CA LYS A 203 -14.15 -16.53 3.91
C LYS A 203 -14.24 -18.05 3.93
N GLU A 204 -13.10 -18.74 4.02
CA GLU A 204 -13.03 -20.20 4.14
C GLU A 204 -13.68 -20.70 5.44
N LYS A 205 -13.63 -19.90 6.50
CA LYS A 205 -14.33 -20.17 7.77
C LYS A 205 -15.81 -19.79 7.75
N GLY A 206 -16.35 -19.31 6.63
CA GLY A 206 -17.79 -19.18 6.39
C GLY A 206 -18.33 -17.75 6.27
N VAL A 207 -17.49 -16.72 6.40
CA VAL A 207 -17.94 -15.31 6.29
C VAL A 207 -17.13 -14.56 5.25
N SER A 208 -17.78 -14.17 4.16
CA SER A 208 -17.17 -13.37 3.10
C SER A 208 -17.12 -11.90 3.50
N ILE A 209 -15.92 -11.44 3.87
CA ILE A 209 -15.65 -10.03 4.18
C ILE A 209 -15.16 -9.29 2.93
N THR A 210 -15.80 -8.16 2.60
CA THR A 210 -15.35 -7.26 1.53
C THR A 210 -14.95 -5.92 2.13
N LEU A 211 -13.71 -5.51 1.91
CA LEU A 211 -13.20 -4.22 2.39
C LEU A 211 -13.43 -3.14 1.34
N LYS A 212 -13.95 -1.99 1.76
CA LYS A 212 -14.20 -0.85 0.88
C LYS A 212 -13.68 0.45 1.47
N TYR A 213 -13.03 1.26 0.66
CA TYR A 213 -12.64 2.62 1.03
C TYR A 213 -13.85 3.54 1.05
N ILE A 214 -13.97 4.31 2.14
CA ILE A 214 -14.90 5.42 2.26
C ILE A 214 -14.31 6.61 1.47
N PRO A 215 -14.97 7.08 0.39
CA PRO A 215 -14.52 8.27 -0.34
C PRO A 215 -14.79 9.52 0.49
N LYS A 216 -14.07 10.60 0.22
CA LYS A 216 -14.25 11.87 0.96
C LYS A 216 -15.55 12.57 0.63
N ASP A 217 -16.12 12.28 -0.55
CA ASP A 217 -17.34 12.88 -1.05
C ASP A 217 -18.56 12.56 -0.17
N VAL A 218 -18.45 11.58 0.75
CA VAL A 218 -19.45 11.35 1.80
C VAL A 218 -19.73 12.58 2.66
N PHE A 219 -18.80 13.54 2.73
CA PHE A 219 -18.96 14.76 3.48
C PHE A 219 -19.60 15.90 2.68
N ASP A 220 -19.74 15.76 1.35
CA ASP A 220 -20.52 16.67 0.53
C ASP A 220 -21.97 16.17 0.42
N LYS A 221 -22.87 16.83 1.15
CA LYS A 221 -24.31 16.51 1.12
C LYS A 221 -24.89 16.50 -0.29
N ARG A 222 -24.44 17.39 -1.18
CA ARG A 222 -24.94 17.44 -2.56
C ARG A 222 -24.50 16.22 -3.36
N ALA A 223 -23.28 15.74 -3.14
CA ALA A 223 -22.77 14.54 -3.80
C ALA A 223 -23.51 13.29 -3.31
N VAL A 224 -23.83 13.22 -2.01
CA VAL A 224 -24.64 12.15 -1.40
C VAL A 224 -26.06 12.15 -1.96
N GLU A 225 -26.75 13.30 -1.94
CA GLU A 225 -28.12 13.46 -2.44
C GLU A 225 -28.25 13.11 -3.93
N LYS A 226 -27.25 13.48 -4.74
CA LYS A 226 -27.20 13.12 -6.17
C LYS A 226 -26.76 11.67 -6.41
N GLY A 227 -26.41 10.93 -5.37
CA GLY A 227 -25.95 9.55 -5.45
C GLY A 227 -24.63 9.37 -6.22
N GLN A 228 -23.80 10.42 -6.25
CA GLN A 228 -22.52 10.46 -6.97
C GLN A 228 -21.39 9.80 -6.18
N VAL A 229 -21.57 9.59 -4.88
CA VAL A 229 -20.57 8.97 -4.01
C VAL A 229 -20.34 7.49 -4.39
N LYS A 230 -19.08 7.13 -4.67
CA LYS A 230 -18.67 5.78 -5.05
C LYS A 230 -17.67 5.20 -4.05
N PHE A 231 -18.03 4.07 -3.46
CA PHE A 231 -17.14 3.31 -2.59
C PHE A 231 -16.32 2.34 -3.41
N PHE A 232 -15.05 2.18 -3.07
CA PHE A 232 -14.08 1.44 -3.87
C PHE A 232 -13.60 0.20 -3.12
N ASP A 233 -13.53 -0.95 -3.79
CA ASP A 233 -12.94 -2.16 -3.18
C ASP A 233 -11.44 -1.97 -2.93
N VAL A 234 -10.96 -2.49 -1.81
CA VAL A 234 -9.51 -2.59 -1.55
C VAL A 234 -8.89 -3.46 -2.64
N ALA A 235 -7.69 -3.08 -3.10
CA ALA A 235 -7.01 -3.77 -4.18
C ALA A 235 -6.78 -5.26 -3.85
N TYR A 236 -6.93 -6.13 -4.85
CA TYR A 236 -6.72 -7.56 -4.70
C TYR A 236 -5.84 -8.13 -5.80
N LEU A 237 -5.18 -9.24 -5.47
CA LEU A 237 -4.17 -9.91 -6.30
C LEU A 237 -4.53 -11.39 -6.47
N ASN A 238 -4.44 -11.90 -7.70
CA ASN A 238 -4.61 -13.32 -8.00
C ASN A 238 -3.34 -13.94 -8.61
N THR A 239 -3.13 -15.20 -8.24
CA THR A 239 -1.96 -16.00 -8.58
C THR A 239 -2.40 -17.40 -8.93
N LYS A 240 -1.58 -18.09 -9.73
CA LYS A 240 -1.70 -19.51 -10.01
C LYS A 240 -0.37 -20.21 -9.72
N GLU A 241 -0.45 -21.28 -8.95
CA GLU A 241 0.69 -22.08 -8.54
C GLU A 241 0.84 -23.29 -9.47
N LYS A 242 2.05 -23.55 -9.96
CA LYS A 242 2.40 -24.75 -10.72
C LYS A 242 3.44 -25.53 -9.93
N ILE A 243 3.04 -26.67 -9.37
CA ILE A 243 3.92 -27.55 -8.59
C ILE A 243 4.33 -28.74 -9.46
N LYS A 244 5.64 -29.00 -9.54
CA LYS A 244 6.22 -30.16 -10.25
C LYS A 244 7.31 -30.79 -9.38
N GLY A 245 7.01 -31.94 -8.78
CA GLY A 245 7.91 -32.57 -7.81
C GLY A 245 8.14 -31.63 -6.62
N LYS A 246 9.41 -31.35 -6.31
CA LYS A 246 9.78 -30.43 -5.23
C LYS A 246 9.83 -28.95 -5.62
N SER A 247 9.40 -28.62 -6.84
CA SER A 247 9.54 -27.28 -7.38
C SER A 247 8.19 -26.59 -7.58
N ILE A 248 8.18 -25.28 -7.35
CA ILE A 248 7.04 -24.40 -7.60
C ILE A 248 7.38 -23.26 -8.56
N THR A 249 6.41 -22.90 -9.38
CA THR A 249 6.38 -21.64 -10.13
C THR A 249 5.09 -20.89 -9.81
N ILE A 250 5.19 -19.58 -9.63
CA ILE A 250 4.05 -18.69 -9.38
C ILE A 250 3.78 -17.86 -10.64
N GLU A 251 2.54 -17.84 -11.07
CA GLU A 251 2.06 -17.01 -12.18
C GLU A 251 1.11 -15.94 -11.64
N LEU A 252 1.36 -14.67 -11.93
CA LEU A 252 0.39 -13.60 -11.76
C LEU A 252 -0.68 -13.70 -12.83
N THR A 253 -1.94 -13.78 -12.42
CA THR A 253 -3.06 -13.96 -13.36
C THR A 253 -3.96 -12.75 -13.46
N ASP A 254 -4.13 -12.01 -12.37
CA ASP A 254 -5.03 -10.86 -12.32
C ASP A 254 -4.69 -9.93 -11.13
N PHE A 255 -4.94 -8.63 -11.30
CA PHE A 255 -4.76 -7.59 -10.29
C PHE A 255 -5.78 -6.48 -10.51
N VAL A 256 -6.56 -6.17 -9.48
CA VAL A 256 -7.57 -5.12 -9.53
C VAL A 256 -7.28 -4.09 -8.47
N THR A 257 -7.27 -2.82 -8.90
CA THR A 257 -7.18 -1.66 -8.04
C THR A 257 -8.22 -0.64 -8.46
N HIS A 258 -8.79 0.08 -7.49
CA HIS A 258 -9.82 1.09 -7.73
C HIS A 258 -9.31 2.49 -7.34
N ASN A 259 -8.02 2.73 -7.55
CA ASN A 259 -7.40 4.01 -7.31
C ASN A 259 -8.17 5.14 -8.02
N THR A 260 -8.36 6.26 -7.31
CA THR A 260 -8.89 7.52 -7.82
C THR A 260 -8.00 8.65 -7.33
N GLN A 261 -7.50 9.50 -8.23
CA GLN A 261 -6.67 10.68 -7.91
C GLN A 261 -7.35 11.99 -8.26
N ASP A 262 -8.19 12.01 -9.29
CA ASP A 262 -8.91 13.20 -9.76
C ASP A 262 -10.37 12.83 -10.03
N ASP A 263 -11.28 13.80 -9.85
CA ASP A 263 -12.67 13.71 -10.30
C ASP A 263 -12.76 14.25 -11.73
N ILE A 264 -13.30 13.45 -12.65
CA ILE A 264 -13.38 13.88 -14.05
C ILE A 264 -14.42 14.98 -14.23
N GLU A 265 -15.56 14.94 -13.54
CA GLU A 265 -16.60 15.98 -13.65
C GLU A 265 -16.08 17.34 -13.18
N GLU A 266 -15.35 17.38 -12.06
CA GLU A 266 -14.72 18.60 -11.56
C GLU A 266 -13.63 19.10 -12.52
N LEU A 267 -12.82 18.19 -13.04
CA LEU A 267 -11.79 18.53 -14.02
C LEU A 267 -12.40 19.11 -15.30
N GLN A 268 -13.49 18.54 -15.80
CA GLN A 268 -14.16 19.02 -17.02
C GLN A 268 -14.58 20.50 -16.90
N GLN A 269 -15.03 20.90 -15.71
CA GLN A 269 -15.46 22.27 -15.41
C GLN A 269 -14.27 23.23 -15.28
N SER A 270 -13.20 22.81 -14.61
CA SER A 270 -12.05 23.68 -14.29
C SER A 270 -10.96 23.71 -15.36
N MET A 271 -10.89 22.70 -16.23
CA MET A 271 -9.82 22.54 -17.22
C MET A 271 -9.94 23.52 -18.40
N ARG A 272 -8.80 24.13 -18.78
CA ARG A 272 -8.63 24.90 -20.02
C ARG A 272 -8.32 23.97 -21.19
N ALA A 273 -8.35 24.48 -22.43
CA ALA A 273 -8.00 23.68 -23.60
C ALA A 273 -6.61 23.01 -23.44
N GLY A 274 -6.51 21.71 -23.68
CA GLY A 274 -5.32 20.91 -23.42
C GLY A 274 -5.63 19.44 -23.16
N SER A 275 -4.63 18.69 -22.68
CA SER A 275 -4.78 17.29 -22.25
C SER A 275 -4.28 17.11 -20.82
N LYS A 276 -4.95 16.25 -20.05
CA LYS A 276 -4.54 15.84 -18.70
C LYS A 276 -4.79 14.34 -18.54
N VAL A 277 -3.84 13.64 -17.93
CA VAL A 277 -4.03 12.24 -17.53
C VAL A 277 -4.52 12.23 -16.09
N VAL A 278 -5.59 11.47 -15.85
CA VAL A 278 -6.21 11.30 -14.54
C VAL A 278 -6.40 9.83 -14.23
N ILE A 279 -6.62 9.55 -12.96
CA ILE A 279 -6.97 8.21 -12.47
C ILE A 279 -8.32 8.30 -11.81
N GLU A 280 -9.30 7.56 -12.33
CA GLU A 280 -10.66 7.50 -11.77
C GLU A 280 -11.17 6.06 -11.83
N GLY A 281 -11.62 5.52 -10.69
CA GLY A 281 -12.25 4.21 -10.62
C GLY A 281 -11.37 3.05 -11.09
N GLY A 282 -10.05 3.12 -10.89
CA GLY A 282 -9.12 2.08 -11.34
C GLY A 282 -8.79 2.12 -12.83
N GLN A 283 -9.12 3.22 -13.51
CA GLN A 283 -8.74 3.45 -14.90
C GLN A 283 -7.84 4.68 -15.03
N ILE A 284 -6.76 4.57 -15.80
CA ILE A 284 -5.98 5.73 -16.22
C ILE A 284 -6.67 6.29 -17.46
N ILE A 285 -7.12 7.52 -17.40
CA ILE A 285 -7.90 8.16 -18.46
C ILE A 285 -7.17 9.41 -18.92
N LYS A 286 -6.94 9.54 -20.22
CA LYS A 286 -6.53 10.80 -20.85
C LYS A 286 -7.78 11.61 -21.14
N VAL A 287 -7.91 12.77 -20.51
CA VAL A 287 -8.98 13.74 -20.76
C VAL A 287 -8.41 14.85 -21.62
N GLU A 288 -9.02 15.10 -22.77
CA GLU A 288 -8.62 16.17 -23.70
C GLU A 288 -9.78 17.13 -23.89
N LYS A 289 -9.51 18.43 -23.77
CA LYS A 289 -10.47 19.50 -24.02
C LYS A 289 -9.98 20.35 -25.18
N ASP A 290 -10.76 20.43 -26.25
CA ASP A 290 -10.42 21.25 -27.40
C ASP A 290 -10.70 22.76 -27.15
N LYS A 291 -10.39 23.60 -28.14
CA LYS A 291 -10.63 25.06 -28.05
C LYS A 291 -12.12 25.42 -28.04
N ASN A 292 -12.99 24.52 -28.51
CA ASN A 292 -14.44 24.68 -28.53
C ASN A 292 -15.10 24.15 -27.25
N GLY A 293 -14.32 23.60 -26.32
CA GLY A 293 -14.79 23.03 -25.06
C GLY A 293 -15.27 21.59 -25.16
N ILE A 294 -15.10 20.91 -26.30
CA ILE A 294 -15.44 19.49 -26.48
C ILE A 294 -14.44 18.64 -25.72
N ILE A 295 -14.95 17.66 -24.97
CA ILE A 295 -14.14 16.80 -24.11
C ILE A 295 -14.12 15.39 -24.65
N THR A 296 -12.92 14.86 -24.87
CA THR A 296 -12.68 13.46 -25.26
C THR A 296 -12.02 12.73 -24.09
N LYS A 297 -12.51 11.52 -23.78
CA LYS A 297 -11.93 10.63 -22.77
C LYS A 297 -11.36 9.39 -23.47
N THR A 298 -10.09 9.09 -23.23
CA THR A 298 -9.43 7.89 -23.75
C THR A 298 -8.90 7.07 -22.59
N ILE A 299 -9.39 5.83 -22.44
CA ILE A 299 -8.88 4.90 -21.43
C ILE A 299 -7.49 4.42 -21.88
N LEU A 300 -6.50 4.57 -21.00
CA LEU A 300 -5.12 4.16 -21.23
C LEU A 300 -4.79 2.78 -20.61
N THR A 301 -5.56 2.35 -19.61
CA THR A 301 -5.48 1.01 -19.02
C THR A 301 -6.28 0.01 -19.86
N ASN A 302 -5.58 -0.88 -20.56
CA ASN A 302 -6.22 -1.93 -21.36
C ASN A 302 -6.16 -3.30 -20.67
N ASN A 303 -5.18 -3.49 -19.79
CA ASN A 303 -4.94 -4.76 -19.11
C ASN A 303 -4.74 -4.54 -17.61
N TRP A 304 -5.09 -5.54 -16.79
CA TRP A 304 -4.89 -5.52 -15.34
C TRP A 304 -3.45 -5.21 -14.93
N HIS A 305 -2.47 -5.69 -15.71
CA HIS A 305 -1.06 -5.50 -15.44
C HIS A 305 -0.54 -4.09 -15.71
N ASP A 306 -1.32 -3.21 -16.35
CA ASP A 306 -0.93 -1.82 -16.62
C ASP A 306 -0.75 -1.03 -15.32
N TRP A 307 -1.39 -1.50 -14.25
CA TRP A 307 -1.21 -0.98 -12.90
C TRP A 307 0.05 -1.48 -12.20
N ILE A 308 0.70 -2.54 -12.69
CA ILE A 308 1.79 -3.20 -11.95
C ILE A 308 3.13 -2.66 -12.42
N ASP A 309 3.82 -1.98 -11.50
CA ASP A 309 5.18 -1.48 -11.71
C ASP A 309 6.24 -2.48 -11.21
N TYR A 310 5.89 -3.27 -10.20
CA TYR A 310 6.79 -4.19 -9.52
C TYR A 310 5.98 -5.33 -8.89
N TRP A 311 6.53 -6.54 -8.90
CA TRP A 311 6.07 -7.60 -8.01
C TRP A 311 7.23 -8.50 -7.58
N ALA A 312 7.07 -9.13 -6.42
CA ALA A 312 8.06 -9.98 -5.81
C ALA A 312 7.43 -11.18 -5.10
N ILE A 313 8.26 -12.18 -4.85
CA ILE A 313 7.91 -13.42 -4.18
C ILE A 313 8.93 -13.70 -3.09
N ASP A 314 8.40 -14.10 -1.95
CA ASP A 314 9.08 -14.79 -0.87
C ASP A 314 8.53 -16.22 -0.84
N PHE A 315 9.33 -17.22 -1.22
CA PHE A 315 8.90 -18.62 -1.24
C PHE A 315 8.89 -19.25 0.17
N ASN A 316 9.44 -18.57 1.17
CA ASN A 316 9.66 -19.05 2.52
C ASN A 316 9.21 -18.04 3.59
N TYR A 317 8.10 -17.35 3.36
CA TYR A 317 7.67 -16.19 4.17
C TYR A 317 7.58 -16.44 5.67
N LYS A 318 7.44 -17.70 6.13
CA LYS A 318 7.39 -18.03 7.56
C LYS A 318 8.76 -18.24 8.22
N ASP A 319 9.85 -18.23 7.47
CA ASP A 319 11.16 -18.62 8.01
C ASP A 319 11.75 -17.53 8.92
N LYS A 320 11.29 -16.28 8.79
CA LYS A 320 11.85 -15.14 9.52
C LYS A 320 10.79 -14.31 10.23
N GLN A 321 10.61 -14.57 11.53
CA GLN A 321 9.74 -13.76 12.37
C GLN A 321 10.23 -12.30 12.45
N GLU A 322 9.31 -11.35 12.40
CA GLU A 322 9.61 -9.95 12.68
C GLU A 322 9.71 -9.76 14.20
N ILE A 323 10.94 -9.64 14.69
CA ILE A 323 11.23 -9.45 16.10
C ILE A 323 11.60 -7.98 16.35
N ILE A 324 10.86 -7.33 17.24
CA ILE A 324 11.16 -5.98 17.73
C ILE A 324 11.78 -6.04 19.12
N LYS A 325 12.57 -5.02 19.44
CA LYS A 325 13.16 -4.82 20.78
C LYS A 325 12.36 -3.78 21.53
N VAL A 326 11.71 -4.18 22.61
CA VAL A 326 10.90 -3.31 23.45
C VAL A 326 11.59 -3.16 24.80
N LYS A 327 11.49 -1.99 25.44
CA LYS A 327 11.92 -1.84 26.83
C LYS A 327 10.76 -2.18 27.76
N ASN A 328 10.97 -3.08 28.71
CA ASN A 328 10.00 -3.34 29.76
C ASN A 328 9.99 -2.21 30.81
N ASP A 329 9.07 -2.27 31.77
CA ASP A 329 8.93 -1.27 32.84
C ASP A 329 10.17 -1.14 33.75
N LYS A 330 11.10 -2.10 33.68
CA LYS A 330 12.39 -2.10 34.39
C LYS A 330 13.54 -1.54 33.54
N GLY A 331 13.25 -1.12 32.30
CA GLY A 331 14.23 -0.60 31.34
C GLY A 331 15.05 -1.68 30.61
N GLU A 332 14.77 -2.95 30.84
CA GLU A 332 15.44 -4.07 30.19
C GLU A 332 14.90 -4.26 28.77
N THR A 333 15.77 -4.64 27.84
CA THR A 333 15.36 -4.88 26.45
C THR A 333 14.86 -6.31 26.28
N GLU A 334 13.62 -6.46 25.87
CA GLU A 334 13.01 -7.75 25.52
C GLU A 334 12.79 -7.85 24.01
N GLU A 335 12.99 -9.05 23.46
CA GLU A 335 12.65 -9.38 22.09
C GLU A 335 11.22 -9.88 22.03
N LYS A 336 10.39 -9.23 21.21
CA LYS A 336 8.97 -9.56 21.05
C LYS A 336 8.66 -9.78 19.58
N TRP A 337 8.05 -10.91 19.28
CA TRP A 337 7.47 -11.16 17.97
C TRP A 337 6.26 -10.25 17.76
N THR A 338 6.23 -9.54 16.64
CA THR A 338 5.12 -8.65 16.28
C THR A 338 3.85 -9.41 15.85
N GLY A 339 3.98 -10.69 15.52
CA GLY A 339 2.95 -11.47 14.83
C GLY A 339 3.15 -11.54 13.31
N ASN A 340 4.04 -10.71 12.76
CA ASN A 340 4.37 -10.68 11.33
C ASN A 340 5.68 -11.42 11.03
N TYR A 341 5.93 -11.63 9.74
CA TYR A 341 7.19 -12.19 9.26
C TYR A 341 7.85 -11.17 8.33
N LEU A 342 9.18 -11.16 8.32
CA LEU A 342 9.94 -10.29 7.43
C LEU A 342 9.86 -10.83 6.02
N PHE A 343 9.35 -10.01 5.09
CA PHE A 343 9.32 -10.36 3.68
C PHE A 343 10.75 -10.39 3.11
N GLU A 344 11.18 -11.57 2.65
CA GLU A 344 12.45 -11.77 1.97
C GLU A 344 12.23 -11.83 0.45
N ASN A 345 12.82 -10.87 -0.25
CA ASN A 345 12.68 -10.75 -1.68
C ASN A 345 13.57 -11.77 -2.41
N GLU A 346 13.04 -12.98 -2.59
CA GLU A 346 13.75 -14.10 -3.22
C GLU A 346 13.64 -14.07 -4.76
N TRP A 347 12.55 -13.52 -5.29
CA TRP A 347 12.37 -13.30 -6.73
C TRP A 347 11.52 -12.05 -6.99
N GLN A 348 11.77 -11.34 -8.09
CA GLN A 348 10.98 -10.17 -8.47
C GLN A 348 11.03 -9.85 -9.97
N SER A 349 10.03 -9.11 -10.45
CA SER A 349 9.93 -8.56 -11.80
C SER A 349 9.35 -7.15 -11.73
N PHE A 350 9.87 -6.23 -12.54
CA PHE A 350 9.53 -4.80 -12.44
C PHE A 350 9.83 -4.06 -13.74
N ARG A 351 9.08 -2.98 -13.96
CA ARG A 351 9.25 -2.11 -15.13
C ARG A 351 10.29 -1.03 -14.84
N THR A 352 11.11 -0.75 -15.84
CA THR A 352 12.01 0.41 -15.87
C THR A 352 11.77 1.23 -17.14
N LYS A 353 12.32 2.45 -17.19
CA LYS A 353 12.28 3.25 -18.42
C LYS A 353 12.94 2.54 -19.62
N LYS A 354 13.94 1.69 -19.37
CA LYS A 354 14.68 0.96 -20.41
C LYS A 354 14.05 -0.39 -20.76
N ASN A 355 13.39 -1.02 -19.79
CA ASN A 355 12.67 -2.27 -19.98
C ASN A 355 11.23 -2.12 -19.44
N PRO A 356 10.25 -1.84 -20.31
CA PRO A 356 8.86 -1.62 -19.90
C PRO A 356 8.08 -2.93 -19.72
N THR A 357 8.68 -4.08 -20.02
CA THR A 357 8.02 -5.38 -19.94
C THR A 357 8.04 -5.92 -18.51
N LEU A 358 7.01 -6.69 -18.16
CA LEU A 358 6.89 -7.36 -16.87
C LEU A 358 6.76 -8.87 -17.12
N GLU A 359 7.63 -9.67 -16.51
CA GLU A 359 7.44 -11.12 -16.44
C GLU A 359 6.31 -11.44 -15.47
N PHE A 360 5.35 -12.25 -15.91
CA PHE A 360 4.19 -12.66 -15.11
C PHE A 360 4.35 -14.03 -14.48
N THR A 361 5.46 -14.72 -14.73
CA THR A 361 5.72 -16.05 -14.21
C THR A 361 7.10 -16.06 -13.59
N SER A 362 7.20 -16.57 -12.36
CA SER A 362 8.47 -16.67 -11.65
C SER A 362 9.40 -17.71 -12.28
N ILE A 363 10.67 -17.68 -11.89
CA ILE A 363 11.51 -18.87 -12.04
C ILE A 363 10.97 -20.00 -11.17
N ALA A 364 11.37 -21.23 -11.51
CA ALA A 364 11.11 -22.39 -10.67
C ALA A 364 11.95 -22.31 -9.38
N HIS A 365 11.30 -22.35 -8.22
CA HIS A 365 11.96 -22.48 -6.92
C HIS A 365 11.92 -23.94 -6.48
N GLU A 366 13.02 -24.52 -6.01
CA GLU A 366 13.10 -25.91 -5.57
C GLU A 366 13.28 -26.01 -4.05
N TYR A 367 12.36 -26.69 -3.38
CA TYR A 367 12.46 -26.95 -1.95
C TYR A 367 13.33 -28.17 -1.66
N LYS A 368 14.21 -28.05 -0.66
CA LYS A 368 15.10 -29.16 -0.26
C LYS A 368 14.31 -30.33 0.35
N LYS A 369 13.26 -30.03 1.13
CA LYS A 369 12.47 -31.02 1.86
C LYS A 369 11.00 -30.95 1.43
N PRO A 370 10.28 -32.09 1.41
CA PRO A 370 8.82 -32.08 1.34
C PRO A 370 8.24 -31.41 2.58
N GLY A 371 7.13 -30.71 2.43
CA GLY A 371 6.57 -29.93 3.53
C GLY A 371 5.41 -29.04 3.15
N LYS A 372 4.87 -28.35 4.15
CA LYS A 372 3.94 -27.23 3.95
C LYS A 372 4.73 -25.94 4.00
N TYR A 373 4.54 -25.09 3.01
CA TYR A 373 5.22 -23.80 2.89
C TYR A 373 4.20 -22.68 2.71
N LYS A 374 4.59 -21.47 3.09
CA LYS A 374 3.83 -20.25 2.80
C LYS A 374 4.65 -19.37 1.86
N VAL A 375 4.11 -19.13 0.68
CA VAL A 375 4.69 -18.23 -0.31
C VAL A 375 3.97 -16.90 -0.22
N MET A 376 4.68 -15.79 -0.04
CA MET A 376 4.10 -14.45 -0.12
C MET A 376 4.42 -13.82 -1.46
N VAL A 377 3.40 -13.33 -2.14
CA VAL A 377 3.49 -12.57 -3.39
C VAL A 377 3.11 -11.14 -3.10
N LYS A 378 3.94 -10.18 -3.45
CA LYS A 378 3.68 -8.75 -3.29
C LYS A 378 3.68 -8.08 -4.65
N VAL A 379 2.61 -7.36 -4.98
CA VAL A 379 2.52 -6.41 -6.09
C VAL A 379 2.63 -5.01 -5.54
N VAL A 380 3.31 -4.15 -6.28
CA VAL A 380 3.30 -2.71 -6.03
C VAL A 380 2.88 -1.99 -7.29
N ASP A 381 1.81 -1.22 -7.16
CA ASP A 381 1.20 -0.55 -8.29
C ASP A 381 1.99 0.70 -8.74
N ILE A 382 1.59 1.30 -9.86
CA ILE A 382 2.18 2.53 -10.41
C ILE A 382 2.05 3.75 -9.49
N LEU A 383 1.19 3.67 -8.47
CA LEU A 383 1.01 4.68 -7.43
C LEU A 383 1.82 4.38 -6.17
N GLY A 384 2.53 3.26 -6.15
CA GLY A 384 3.34 2.81 -5.02
C GLY A 384 2.52 2.23 -3.87
N ILE A 385 1.32 1.73 -4.16
CA ILE A 385 0.49 1.02 -3.18
C ILE A 385 0.82 -0.46 -3.27
N ASP A 386 1.18 -1.04 -2.14
CA ASP A 386 1.51 -2.46 -2.01
C ASP A 386 0.23 -3.28 -1.81
N THR A 387 0.10 -4.38 -2.55
CA THR A 387 -0.94 -5.41 -2.37
C THR A 387 -0.27 -6.76 -2.31
N SER A 388 -0.58 -7.58 -1.30
CA SER A 388 0.12 -8.86 -1.12
C SER A 388 -0.85 -10.04 -1.03
N LYS A 389 -0.41 -11.25 -1.37
CA LYS A 389 -1.18 -12.49 -1.22
C LYS A 389 -0.25 -13.56 -0.67
N ILE A 390 -0.71 -14.29 0.34
CA ILE A 390 0.01 -15.47 0.83
C ILE A 390 -0.70 -16.71 0.30
N ILE A 391 0.10 -17.68 -0.11
CA ILE A 391 -0.32 -18.92 -0.73
C ILE A 391 0.24 -20.05 0.13
N GLU A 392 -0.64 -20.91 0.64
CA GLU A 392 -0.21 -22.14 1.29
C GLU A 392 -0.04 -23.24 0.26
N ILE A 393 1.14 -23.87 0.25
CA ILE A 393 1.47 -24.93 -0.68
C ILE A 393 1.94 -26.18 0.05
N LYS A 394 1.78 -27.32 -0.58
CA LYS A 394 2.34 -28.60 -0.13
C LYS A 394 3.26 -29.14 -1.21
N ILE A 395 4.51 -29.32 -0.85
CA ILE A 395 5.59 -29.81 -1.71
C ILE A 395 5.96 -31.24 -1.35
#